data_AF-A0ABD5DVF5-F1
#
_entry.id   AF-A0ABD5DVF5-F1
#
_cell.length_a   1.000
_cell.length_b   1.000
_cell.length_c   1.000
_cell.angle_alpha   90.00
_cell.angle_beta   90.00
_cell.angle_gamma   90.00
#
_symmetry.space_group_name_H-M   'P 1'
#
loop_
_entity.id
_entity.type
_entity.pdbx_description
1 polymer ?
#
loop_
_entity_poly.entity_id
_entity_poly.type
_entity_poly.pdbx_seq_one_letter_code
_entity_poly.pdbx_strand_id
1 'polypeptide(L)'
;DSERLMTWATTLMTQLSGAMASIVLLVMTVIFMLFEVRHLPYKLRFALNNPRLHIAGLHRALKGVTHYLALKTLISLWTGLIVWLGLLAMGVQFALMWGVLAFLLNYVPNIGSAISA
;
A
#
# COMPACT_ATOMS: atom_id res chain seq x y z
N ASP A 1 -22.32 -41.98 -33.80
CA ASP A 1 -22.03 -42.43 -32.41
C ASP A 1 -20.55 -42.59 -32.07
N SER A 2 -19.66 -42.97 -32.99
CA SER A 2 -18.21 -43.08 -32.75
C SER A 2 -17.51 -41.76 -32.40
N GLU A 3 -17.87 -40.65 -33.04
CA GLU A 3 -17.26 -39.33 -32.78
C GLU A 3 -17.57 -38.80 -31.37
N ARG A 4 -18.79 -39.06 -30.87
CA ARG A 4 -19.18 -38.72 -29.49
C ARG A 4 -18.41 -39.57 -28.48
N LEU A 5 -18.23 -40.87 -28.73
CA LEU A 5 -17.42 -41.72 -27.87
C LEU A 5 -15.95 -41.30 -27.85
N MET A 6 -15.40 -40.91 -29.00
CA MET A 6 -14.01 -40.45 -29.11
C MET A 6 -13.80 -39.10 -28.40
N THR A 7 -14.73 -38.16 -28.53
CA THR A 7 -14.67 -36.87 -27.82
C THR A 7 -14.81 -37.01 -26.30
N TRP A 8 -15.64 -37.94 -25.82
CA TRP A 8 -15.72 -38.24 -24.39
C TRP A 8 -14.45 -38.92 -23.89
N ALA A 9 -13.90 -39.88 -24.65
CA ALA A 9 -12.65 -40.54 -24.31
C ALA A 9 -11.48 -39.54 -24.27
N THR A 10 -11.35 -38.64 -25.24
CA THR A 10 -10.29 -37.62 -25.25
C THR A 10 -10.49 -36.59 -24.14
N THR A 11 -11.72 -36.21 -23.83
CA THR A 11 -12.02 -35.27 -22.73
C THR A 11 -11.65 -35.88 -21.38
N LEU A 12 -11.99 -37.15 -21.14
CA LEU A 12 -11.60 -37.86 -19.92
C LEU A 12 -10.08 -38.02 -19.82
N MET A 13 -9.41 -38.39 -20.91
CA MET A 13 -7.95 -38.47 -20.93
C MET A 13 -7.28 -37.13 -20.65
N THR A 14 -7.83 -36.03 -21.18
CA THR A 14 -7.30 -34.68 -20.98
C THR A 14 -7.51 -34.22 -19.54
N GLN A 15 -8.69 -34.46 -18.96
CA GLN A 15 -8.96 -34.14 -17.55
C GLN A 15 -8.12 -34.98 -16.60
N LEU A 16 -7.95 -36.27 -16.88
CA LEU A 16 -7.10 -37.16 -16.08
C LEU A 16 -5.63 -36.70 -16.13
N SER A 17 -5.13 -36.38 -17.32
CA SER A 17 -3.78 -35.82 -17.50
C SER A 17 -3.59 -34.50 -16.73
N GLY A 18 -4.57 -33.59 -16.83
CA GLY A 18 -4.57 -32.33 -16.08
C GLY A 18 -4.55 -32.55 -14.57
N ALA A 19 -5.37 -33.48 -14.06
CA ALA A 19 -5.40 -33.83 -12.64
C ALA A 19 -4.07 -34.40 -12.15
N MET A 20 -3.42 -35.27 -12.94
CA MET A 20 -2.09 -35.79 -12.60
C MET A 20 -1.05 -34.66 -12.48
N ALA A 21 -1.05 -33.70 -13.41
CA ALA A 21 -0.16 -32.54 -13.33
C ALA A 21 -0.45 -31.67 -12.09
N SER A 22 -1.72 -31.45 -11.76
CA SER A 22 -2.11 -30.71 -10.54
C SER A 22 -1.68 -31.41 -9.27
N ILE A 23 -1.78 -32.74 -9.20
CA ILE A 23 -1.33 -33.53 -8.05
C ILE A 23 0.20 -33.40 -7.88
N VAL A 24 0.96 -33.50 -8.97
CA VAL A 24 2.42 -33.32 -8.93
C VAL A 24 2.79 -31.92 -8.43
N LEU A 25 2.13 -30.87 -8.94
CA LEU A 25 2.35 -29.51 -8.48
C LEU A 25 2.02 -29.34 -7.00
N LEU A 26 0.87 -29.86 -6.55
CA LEU A 26 0.46 -29.79 -5.15
C LEU A 26 1.47 -30.49 -4.24
N VAL A 27 1.89 -31.71 -4.59
CA VAL A 27 2.89 -32.46 -3.82
C VAL A 27 4.21 -31.69 -3.78
N MET A 28 4.67 -31.14 -4.89
CA MET A 28 5.89 -30.33 -4.95
C MET A 28 5.77 -29.07 -4.07
N THR A 29 4.65 -28.35 -4.14
CA THR A 29 4.38 -27.17 -3.31
C THR A 29 4.35 -27.52 -1.83
N VAL A 30 3.69 -28.61 -1.44
CA VAL A 30 3.65 -29.06 -0.04
C VAL A 30 5.03 -29.45 0.45
N ILE A 31 5.83 -30.14 -0.37
CA ILE A 31 7.22 -30.49 -0.05
C ILE A 31 8.04 -29.21 0.18
N PHE A 32 8.00 -28.25 -0.76
CA PHE A 32 8.69 -26.97 -0.58
C PHE A 32 8.22 -26.20 0.64
N MET A 33 6.91 -26.17 0.91
CA MET A 33 6.36 -25.54 2.10
C MET A 33 6.84 -26.23 3.38
N LEU A 34 6.91 -27.57 3.41
CA LEU A 34 7.41 -28.34 4.55
C LEU A 34 8.91 -28.09 4.80
N PHE A 35 9.70 -27.95 3.73
CA PHE A 35 11.11 -27.54 3.83
C PHE A 35 11.23 -26.10 4.32
N GLU A 36 10.44 -25.18 3.78
CA GLU A 36 10.46 -23.76 4.14
C GLU A 36 10.09 -23.55 5.62
N VAL A 37 9.08 -24.27 6.14
CA VAL A 37 8.67 -24.20 7.55
C VAL A 37 9.82 -24.55 8.51
N ARG A 38 10.76 -25.42 8.14
CA ARG A 38 11.94 -25.72 8.98
C ARG A 38 12.96 -24.57 9.00
N HIS A 39 13.05 -23.80 7.92
CA HIS A 39 13.91 -22.61 7.84
C HIS A 39 13.23 -21.33 8.30
N LEU A 40 11.90 -21.34 8.38
CA LEU A 40 11.07 -20.24 8.87
C LEU A 40 11.46 -19.78 10.28
N PRO A 41 11.64 -20.64 11.30
CA PRO A 41 12.06 -20.17 12.63
C PRO A 41 13.46 -19.58 12.62
N TYR A 42 14.36 -19.98 11.71
CA TYR A 42 15.70 -19.38 11.61
C TYR A 42 15.64 -17.98 10.97
N LYS A 43 14.89 -17.82 9.87
CA LYS A 43 14.63 -16.49 9.27
C LYS A 43 13.84 -15.57 10.20
N LEU A 44 12.84 -16.12 10.89
CA LEU A 44 12.01 -15.39 11.85
C LEU A 44 12.79 -15.03 13.10
N ARG A 45 13.65 -15.92 13.63
CA ARG A 45 14.56 -15.57 14.72
C ARG A 45 15.61 -14.56 14.29
N PHE A 46 16.14 -14.59 13.06
CA PHE A 46 17.07 -13.55 12.61
C PHE A 46 16.36 -12.19 12.44
N ALA A 47 15.10 -12.19 12.02
CA ALA A 47 14.25 -11.00 11.97
C ALA A 47 13.82 -10.49 13.36
N LEU A 48 13.59 -11.39 14.32
CA LEU A 48 13.12 -11.06 15.67
C LEU A 48 14.24 -10.87 16.72
N ASN A 49 15.39 -11.55 16.59
CA ASN A 49 16.56 -11.46 17.49
C ASN A 49 17.49 -10.27 17.21
N ASN A 50 17.17 -9.43 16.22
CA ASN A 50 17.84 -8.13 16.04
C ASN A 50 16.95 -6.96 16.50
N PRO A 51 16.56 -6.86 17.79
CA PRO A 51 15.71 -5.78 18.29
C PRO A 51 16.40 -4.41 18.23
N ARG A 52 17.70 -4.32 17.96
CA ARG A 52 18.43 -3.03 17.90
C ARG A 52 18.57 -2.44 16.50
N LEU A 53 18.53 -3.24 15.44
CA LEU A 53 18.57 -2.71 14.06
C LEU A 53 17.19 -2.36 13.51
N HIS A 54 16.13 -3.09 13.89
CA HIS A 54 14.80 -2.88 13.33
C HIS A 54 14.06 -1.68 13.96
N ILE A 55 14.26 -1.41 15.26
CA ILE A 55 13.66 -0.25 15.92
C ILE A 55 14.34 1.03 15.44
N ALA A 56 15.66 1.06 15.24
CA ALA A 56 16.37 2.26 14.77
C ALA A 56 16.06 2.60 13.30
N GLY A 57 15.88 1.61 12.43
CA GLY A 57 15.46 1.79 11.04
C GLY A 57 14.00 2.24 10.93
N LEU A 58 13.09 1.61 11.67
CA LEU A 58 11.68 2.00 11.73
C LEU A 58 11.50 3.36 12.40
N HIS A 59 12.23 3.70 13.47
CA HIS A 59 12.24 5.05 14.04
C HIS A 59 12.78 6.07 13.07
N ARG A 60 13.77 5.76 12.22
CA ARG A 60 14.24 6.71 11.20
C ARG A 60 13.23 6.89 10.07
N ALA A 61 12.59 5.81 9.62
CA ALA A 61 11.54 5.88 8.60
C ALA A 61 10.31 6.64 9.12
N LEU A 62 9.86 6.34 10.34
CA LEU A 62 8.78 7.07 11.01
C LEU A 62 9.19 8.52 11.28
N LYS A 63 10.40 8.80 11.79
CA LYS A 63 10.87 10.18 12.03
C LYS A 63 10.97 10.99 10.73
N GLY A 64 11.35 10.36 9.61
CA GLY A 64 11.36 11.00 8.29
C GLY A 64 9.94 11.34 7.80
N VAL A 65 9.00 10.39 7.92
CA VAL A 65 7.59 10.61 7.54
C VAL A 65 6.92 11.62 8.48
N THR A 66 7.16 11.56 9.78
CA THR A 66 6.66 12.53 10.77
C THR A 66 7.26 13.92 10.52
N HIS A 67 8.53 14.03 10.17
CA HIS A 67 9.14 15.33 9.86
C HIS A 67 8.62 15.93 8.56
N TYR A 68 8.44 15.11 7.52
CA TYR A 68 7.81 15.54 6.27
C TYR A 68 6.36 15.98 6.48
N LEU A 69 5.58 15.20 7.22
CA LEU A 69 4.20 15.54 7.56
C LEU A 69 4.13 16.80 8.44
N ALA A 70 5.00 16.94 9.44
CA ALA A 70 5.07 18.11 10.32
C ALA A 70 5.53 19.37 9.57
N LEU A 71 6.46 19.24 8.63
CA LEU A 71 6.88 20.35 7.79
C LEU A 71 5.73 20.76 6.84
N LYS A 72 5.01 19.80 6.29
CA LYS A 72 3.85 20.05 5.42
C LYS A 72 2.67 20.68 6.18
N THR A 73 2.39 20.23 7.41
CA THR A 73 1.39 20.89 8.26
C THR A 73 1.79 22.31 8.61
N LEU A 74 3.07 22.56 8.93
CA LEU A 74 3.56 23.90 9.25
C LEU A 74 3.46 24.84 8.04
N ILE A 75 3.90 24.40 6.86
CA ILE A 75 3.82 25.18 5.61
C ILE A 75 2.35 25.48 5.25
N SER A 76 1.48 24.47 5.36
CA SER A 76 0.04 24.61 5.12
C SER A 76 -0.61 25.57 6.14
N LEU A 77 -0.23 25.48 7.42
CA LEU A 77 -0.70 26.39 8.48
C LEU A 77 -0.32 27.84 8.20
N TRP A 78 0.95 28.08 7.84
CA TRP A 78 1.43 29.42 7.48
C TRP A 78 0.70 29.99 6.28
N THR A 79 0.48 29.19 5.24
CA THR A 79 -0.27 29.65 4.06
C THR A 79 -1.73 29.96 4.39
N GLY A 80 -2.41 29.12 5.17
CA GLY A 80 -3.76 29.41 5.66
C GLY A 80 -3.84 30.68 6.52
N LEU A 81 -2.86 30.90 7.39
CA LEU A 81 -2.79 32.09 8.26
C LEU A 81 -2.57 33.37 7.45
N ILE A 82 -1.67 33.34 6.46
CA ILE A 82 -1.41 34.48 5.56
C ILE A 82 -2.67 34.84 4.77
N VAL A 83 -3.37 33.83 4.23
CA VAL A 83 -4.63 34.04 3.50
C VAL A 83 -5.71 34.60 4.42
N TRP A 84 -5.85 34.06 5.64
CA TRP A 84 -6.79 34.56 6.64
C TRP A 84 -6.53 36.02 7.00
N LEU A 85 -5.28 36.38 7.32
CA LEU A 85 -4.89 37.75 7.66
C LEU A 85 -5.09 38.71 6.48
N GLY A 86 -4.78 38.28 5.26
CA GLY A 86 -5.01 39.07 4.05
C GLY A 86 -6.50 39.34 3.81
N LEU A 87 -7.34 38.33 3.96
CA LEU A 87 -8.80 38.47 3.81
C LEU A 87 -9.44 39.29 4.92
N LEU A 88 -8.91 39.18 6.14
CA LEU A 88 -9.34 39.98 7.29
C LEU A 88 -9.00 41.46 7.08
N ALA A 89 -7.80 41.75 6.56
CA ALA A 89 -7.40 43.12 6.20
C ALA A 89 -8.23 43.70 5.04
N MET A 90 -8.68 42.86 4.10
CA MET A 90 -9.58 43.24 3.01
C MET A 90 -11.06 43.35 3.43
N GLY A 91 -11.41 43.01 4.66
CA GLY A 91 -12.80 43.07 5.16
C GLY A 91 -13.73 42.01 4.52
N VAL A 92 -13.17 40.91 4.00
CA VAL A 92 -13.97 39.86 3.35
C VAL A 92 -14.77 39.08 4.38
N GLN A 93 -16.07 38.95 4.15
CA GLN A 93 -16.97 38.12 4.96
C GLN A 93 -16.49 36.66 5.00
N PHE A 94 -16.51 36.04 6.18
CA PHE A 94 -16.04 34.67 6.40
C PHE A 94 -14.54 34.44 6.10
N ALA A 95 -13.67 35.43 6.36
CA ALA A 95 -12.22 35.31 6.20
C ALA A 95 -11.63 34.01 6.82
N LEU A 96 -12.13 33.60 8.00
CA LEU A 96 -11.70 32.36 8.66
C LEU A 96 -12.00 31.12 7.82
N MET A 97 -13.19 31.05 7.21
CA MET A 97 -13.62 29.92 6.37
C MET A 97 -12.70 29.79 5.15
N TRP A 98 -12.41 30.91 4.49
CA TRP A 98 -11.51 30.96 3.35
C TRP A 98 -10.05 30.65 3.71
N GLY A 99 -9.57 31.06 4.88
CA GLY A 99 -8.25 30.70 5.40
C GLY A 99 -8.10 29.20 5.68
N VAL A 100 -9.13 28.58 6.28
CA VAL A 100 -9.18 27.13 6.51
C VAL A 100 -9.29 26.36 5.19
N LEU A 101 -10.04 26.88 4.21
CA LEU A 101 -10.11 26.30 2.88
C LEU A 101 -8.74 26.34 2.19
N ALA A 102 -8.04 27.47 2.23
CA ALA A 102 -6.68 27.61 1.69
C ALA A 102 -5.69 26.67 2.40
N PHE A 103 -5.79 26.52 3.73
CA PHE A 103 -5.03 25.52 4.50
C PHE A 103 -5.28 24.10 3.96
N LEU A 104 -6.54 23.69 3.82
CA LEU A 104 -6.93 22.37 3.34
C LEU A 104 -6.44 22.09 1.92
N LEU A 105 -6.59 23.05 1.00
CA LEU A 105 -6.09 22.90 -0.38
C LEU A 105 -4.56 22.82 -0.43
N ASN A 106 -3.84 23.58 0.39
CA ASN A 106 -2.36 23.53 0.43
C ASN A 106 -1.84 22.23 1.05
N TYR A 107 -2.57 21.66 2.01
CA TYR A 107 -2.22 20.40 2.67
C TYR A 107 -2.28 19.18 1.71
N VAL A 108 -3.16 19.21 0.71
CA VAL A 108 -3.30 18.16 -0.31
C VAL A 108 -2.78 18.69 -1.66
N PRO A 109 -1.48 18.53 -1.99
CA PRO A 109 -0.85 19.09 -3.18
C PRO A 109 -1.41 18.59 -4.52
N ASN A 110 -2.38 17.67 -4.51
CA ASN A 110 -3.03 17.11 -5.70
C ASN A 110 -4.45 17.66 -5.96
N ILE A 111 -5.06 18.44 -5.05
CA ILE A 111 -6.40 19.01 -5.32
C ILE A 111 -6.31 20.19 -6.30
N GLY A 112 -5.23 20.98 -6.24
CA GLY A 112 -5.04 22.10 -7.18
C GLY A 112 -4.92 21.66 -8.64
N SER A 113 -4.25 20.53 -8.92
CA SER A 113 -4.21 19.95 -10.27
C SER A 113 -5.54 19.31 -10.68
N ALA A 114 -6.30 18.75 -9.75
CA ALA A 114 -7.61 18.17 -10.03
C ALA A 114 -8.70 19.20 -10.36
N ILE A 115 -8.58 20.44 -9.86
CA ILE A 115 -9.53 21.53 -10.19
C ILE A 115 -9.04 22.34 -11.41
N SER A 116 -7.75 22.26 -11.74
CA SER A 116 -7.16 22.94 -12.91
C SER A 116 -7.25 22.12 -14.22
N ALA A 117 -7.66 20.86 -14.16
CA ALA A 117 -7.87 19.97 -15.31
C ALA A 117 -9.36 19.84 -15.64
#